data_AF-A0A9W4SDN9-F1
#
_entry.id   AF-A0A9W4SDN9-F1
#
_cell.length_a   1.000
_cell.length_b   1.000
_cell.length_c   1.000
_cell.angle_alpha   90.00
_cell.angle_beta   90.00
_cell.angle_gamma   90.00
#
_symmetry.space_group_name_H-M   'P 1'
#
loop_
_entity.id
_entity.type
_entity.pdbx_description
1 polymer ?
#
loop_
_entity_poly.entity_id
_entity_poly.type
_entity_poly.pdbx_seq_one_letter_code
_entity_poly.pdbx_strand_id
1 'polypeptide(L)'
;MLTDTQFKPDSRPEFTQMLNSIRAGSQITIKNLGQQPKNFTEGYQGEQFFITKQMMDIWEEFDADSKHSIKKVLSGPVGVGKSYIAWFLAANAYANSWLTLYVADASELDTYDERKTVKQICQRFFALNKDILTSTDFELLLEFVNYYDQDTDNIIGTCFSTIFAELLKTISRKTLLIIDDHGALFDGEIPVPDRLPSLAPLKYLTFWGESMKGTRVVYTGTAHARFEKVYLKNGMQDWVIYVAPMLPEIFEQLLIAVSSRFHSTVRNYVSIIKEEVLKITNCVPRELNVLARMIGTGPLSLDEVRETMKRYEINRRSQFYNIARTYYDSLPTISKNETRLALADIFLPGKTRNTSRFEWKFLDFGLIYRIKDVKDESIELHKIICPSAKEALLDLYKNCPLPEAYLNSLARDNLDGAQFEDILFQQLMKLPKLVLKTTDIAGKNEFDLSLDIKGFDLLKKSSISYDKDVLVRCYVGYPRYDFILGYMFFQVSISDFVTHNTGYANIDLSFNQRDSDGKNQIENYLDGAFGGIHKAEINETTAYIKNKPKTHKKFVVSKNDKACDDFKIIYICGSPGKVNHIRKVDEYPEVLHISYDEIKLKMFGLSLFSSK
;
A
#
# COMPACT_ATOMS: atom_id res chain seq x y z
N MET A 1 11.23 41.63 11.31
CA MET A 1 11.39 40.23 10.83
C MET A 1 12.67 39.59 11.40
N LEU A 2 13.85 40.20 11.28
CA LEU A 2 15.12 39.60 11.77
C LEU A 2 15.22 39.43 13.30
N THR A 3 14.55 40.29 14.06
CA THR A 3 14.48 40.25 15.53
C THR A 3 13.36 39.34 16.06
N ASP A 4 12.54 38.78 15.17
CA ASP A 4 11.45 37.89 15.54
C ASP A 4 12.00 36.58 16.11
N THR A 5 11.42 36.13 17.21
CA THR A 5 11.79 34.89 17.91
C THR A 5 10.74 33.80 17.79
N GLN A 6 9.59 34.07 17.16
CA GLN A 6 8.47 33.13 17.05
C GLN A 6 8.89 31.79 16.46
N PHE A 7 9.71 31.80 15.41
CA PHE A 7 10.18 30.61 14.69
C PHE A 7 11.67 30.34 14.93
N LYS A 8 12.24 30.78 16.05
CA LYS A 8 13.68 30.63 16.31
C LYS A 8 14.05 29.14 16.47
N PRO A 9 14.96 28.60 15.64
CA PRO A 9 15.47 27.24 15.80
C PRO A 9 16.56 27.16 16.89
N ASP A 10 16.86 25.94 17.32
CA ASP A 10 18.10 25.63 18.02
C ASP A 10 19.31 25.89 17.10
N SER A 11 20.50 25.98 17.68
CA SER A 11 21.71 26.40 16.95
C SER A 11 22.15 25.36 15.91
N ARG A 12 22.68 25.79 14.74
CA ARG A 12 23.22 24.87 13.72
C ARG A 12 24.28 23.89 14.24
N PRO A 13 25.20 24.29 15.14
CA PRO A 13 26.15 23.34 15.73
C PRO A 13 25.47 22.18 16.46
N GLU A 14 24.34 22.41 17.16
CA GLU A 14 23.60 21.34 17.81
C GLU A 14 22.98 20.37 16.80
N PHE A 15 22.43 20.88 15.70
CA PHE A 15 21.93 20.03 14.61
C PHE A 15 23.05 19.25 13.93
N THR A 16 24.20 19.90 13.69
CA THR A 16 25.38 19.27 13.12
C THR A 16 25.88 18.14 14.01
N GLN A 17 25.95 18.37 15.33
CA GLN A 17 26.34 17.35 16.29
C GLN A 17 25.34 16.19 16.34
N MET A 18 24.04 16.47 16.32
CA MET A 18 22.98 15.46 16.34
C MET A 18 22.98 14.59 15.08
N LEU A 19 23.21 15.18 13.91
CA LEU A 19 23.14 14.49 12.61
C LEU A 19 24.49 13.88 12.19
N ASN A 20 25.58 14.16 12.92
CA ASN A 20 26.86 13.60 12.60
C ASN A 20 26.85 12.07 12.81
N SER A 21 27.25 11.32 11.78
CA SER A 21 27.42 9.85 11.82
C SER A 21 26.13 9.05 12.07
N ILE A 22 24.96 9.63 11.78
CA ILE A 22 23.68 8.91 11.83
C ILE A 22 23.57 7.87 10.71
N ARG A 23 22.81 6.81 10.96
CA ARG A 23 22.57 5.70 10.03
C ARG A 23 21.10 5.32 10.06
N ALA A 24 20.64 4.55 9.08
CA ALA A 24 19.34 3.88 9.19
C ALA A 24 19.28 3.05 10.49
N GLY A 25 18.22 3.20 11.27
CA GLY A 25 18.03 2.62 12.60
C GLY A 25 18.58 3.47 13.74
N SER A 26 19.28 4.59 13.50
CA SER A 26 19.67 5.50 14.59
C SER A 26 18.45 6.12 15.25
N GLN A 27 18.40 6.11 16.58
CA GLN A 27 17.44 6.88 17.37
C GLN A 27 18.01 8.27 17.64
N ILE A 28 17.24 9.31 17.35
CA ILE A 28 17.63 10.70 17.65
C ILE A 28 16.55 11.42 18.45
N THR A 29 16.98 12.39 19.26
CA THR A 29 16.09 13.34 19.92
C THR A 29 16.02 14.60 19.08
N ILE A 30 14.81 15.03 18.76
CA ILE A 30 14.53 16.17 17.91
C ILE A 30 14.90 17.46 18.59
N LYS A 31 15.50 18.32 17.77
CA LYS A 31 15.79 19.70 18.07
C LYS A 31 14.72 20.61 17.51
N ASN A 32 14.55 21.77 18.11
CA ASN A 32 13.56 22.75 17.64
C ASN A 32 14.04 23.37 16.32
N LEU A 33 13.32 23.15 15.21
CA LEU A 33 13.55 23.82 13.93
C LEU A 33 12.74 25.13 13.79
N GLY A 34 12.33 25.71 14.91
CA GLY A 34 11.41 26.86 14.97
C GLY A 34 9.95 26.48 14.81
N GLN A 35 9.68 25.27 14.31
CA GLN A 35 8.35 24.71 14.10
C GLN A 35 8.42 23.20 14.36
N GLN A 36 7.34 22.64 14.91
CA GLN A 36 7.18 21.20 15.08
C GLN A 36 6.22 20.67 14.02
N PRO A 37 6.46 19.47 13.45
CA PRO A 37 5.49 18.85 12.55
C PRO A 37 4.13 18.68 13.25
N LYS A 38 3.05 18.69 12.46
CA LYS A 38 1.71 18.48 12.99
C LYS A 38 1.59 17.11 13.67
N ASN A 39 0.95 17.06 14.84
CA ASN A 39 0.74 15.84 15.65
C ASN A 39 2.03 15.12 16.12
N PHE A 40 3.18 15.80 16.10
CA PHE A 40 4.48 15.22 16.38
C PHE A 40 4.61 14.59 17.78
N THR A 41 4.03 15.24 18.79
CA THR A 41 4.10 14.82 20.20
C THR A 41 2.96 13.90 20.62
N GLU A 42 1.88 13.81 19.84
CA GLU A 42 0.68 13.03 20.20
C GLU A 42 0.87 11.53 19.91
N GLY A 43 1.54 10.85 20.83
CA GLY A 43 1.47 9.38 20.97
C GLY A 43 2.49 8.56 20.17
N TYR A 44 3.36 9.16 19.37
CA TYR A 44 4.39 8.41 18.66
C TYR A 44 5.56 8.03 19.58
N GLN A 45 6.37 9.02 19.96
CA GLN A 45 7.67 8.80 20.59
C GLN A 45 8.11 9.99 21.48
N GLY A 46 7.24 10.99 21.67
CA GLY A 46 7.64 12.26 22.28
C GLY A 46 8.57 13.00 21.33
N GLU A 47 9.72 13.47 21.81
CA GLU A 47 10.73 14.15 21.00
C GLU A 47 11.71 13.19 20.31
N GLN A 48 11.57 11.87 20.44
CA GLN A 48 12.49 10.91 19.83
C GLN A 48 11.95 10.38 18.50
N PHE A 49 12.80 10.05 17.53
CA PHE A 49 12.39 9.23 16.37
C PHE A 49 13.54 8.44 15.77
N PHE A 50 13.22 7.45 14.93
CA PHE A 50 14.20 6.60 14.26
C PHE A 50 14.42 7.03 12.81
N ILE A 51 15.68 7.10 12.41
CA ILE A 51 16.09 7.34 11.03
C ILE A 51 15.77 6.09 10.20
N THR A 52 15.00 6.23 9.13
CA THR A 52 14.69 5.11 8.23
C THR A 52 15.70 5.04 7.08
N LYS A 53 15.79 3.87 6.43
CA LYS A 53 16.57 3.76 5.20
C LYS A 53 16.09 4.73 4.12
N GLN A 54 14.77 4.85 3.94
CA GLN A 54 14.19 5.79 2.98
C GLN A 54 14.55 7.25 3.28
N MET A 55 14.67 7.65 4.55
CA MET A 55 15.16 8.99 4.90
C MET A 55 16.59 9.22 4.39
N MET A 56 17.48 8.25 4.61
CA MET A 56 18.87 8.32 4.13
C MET A 56 18.94 8.34 2.61
N ASP A 57 18.23 7.44 1.94
CA ASP A 57 18.22 7.33 0.47
C ASP A 57 17.76 8.66 -0.18
N ILE A 58 16.72 9.31 0.38
CA ILE A 58 16.24 10.61 -0.11
C ILE A 58 17.25 11.72 0.18
N TRP A 59 17.86 11.73 1.36
CA TRP A 59 18.87 12.75 1.69
C TRP A 59 20.10 12.63 0.79
N GLU A 60 20.58 11.42 0.51
CA GLU A 60 21.68 11.17 -0.42
C GLU A 60 21.36 11.68 -1.83
N GLU A 61 20.13 11.48 -2.32
CA GLU A 61 19.68 12.06 -3.59
C GLU A 61 19.73 13.60 -3.57
N PHE A 62 19.32 14.21 -2.45
CA PHE A 62 19.24 15.67 -2.34
C PHE A 62 20.60 16.34 -2.19
N ASP A 63 21.50 15.72 -1.41
CA ASP A 63 22.87 16.16 -1.21
C ASP A 63 23.77 15.88 -2.41
N ALA A 64 23.41 14.94 -3.28
CA ALA A 64 24.15 14.77 -4.53
C ALA A 64 24.13 16.04 -5.40
N ASP A 65 25.24 16.30 -6.06
CA ASP A 65 25.30 17.30 -7.12
C ASP A 65 24.42 16.84 -8.28
N SER A 66 23.57 17.73 -8.76
CA SER A 66 22.65 17.47 -9.87
C SER A 66 22.90 18.48 -10.98
N LYS A 67 22.58 18.11 -12.21
CA LYS A 67 22.50 19.06 -13.34
C LYS A 67 21.19 19.84 -13.35
N HIS A 68 20.20 19.36 -12.59
CA HIS A 68 18.83 19.87 -12.60
C HIS A 68 18.31 20.14 -11.19
N SER A 69 17.25 20.94 -11.06
CA SER A 69 16.54 21.05 -9.78
C SER A 69 15.92 19.71 -9.40
N ILE A 70 15.95 19.36 -8.11
CA ILE A 70 15.29 18.14 -7.61
C ILE A 70 13.97 18.55 -6.96
N LYS A 71 12.88 17.99 -7.47
CA LYS A 71 11.52 18.26 -7.00
C LYS A 71 10.91 16.93 -6.60
N LYS A 72 10.41 16.82 -5.36
CA LYS A 72 9.77 15.61 -4.88
C LYS A 72 8.45 15.87 -4.17
N VAL A 73 7.56 14.91 -4.29
CA VAL A 73 6.28 14.83 -3.61
C VAL A 73 6.26 13.55 -2.80
N LEU A 74 6.24 13.68 -1.47
CA LEU A 74 6.12 12.52 -0.59
C LEU A 74 4.67 12.08 -0.52
N SER A 75 4.38 10.97 -1.18
CA SER A 75 3.08 10.35 -1.27
C SER A 75 2.96 9.17 -0.33
N GLY A 76 1.79 8.98 0.29
CA GLY A 76 1.55 7.79 1.09
C GLY A 76 0.39 8.00 2.05
N PRO A 77 -0.12 6.94 2.68
CA PRO A 77 -1.26 7.06 3.57
C PRO A 77 -0.89 7.83 4.85
N VAL A 78 -1.92 8.24 5.58
CA VAL A 78 -1.73 8.98 6.85
C VAL A 78 -0.92 8.14 7.84
N GLY A 79 0.11 8.73 8.45
CA GLY A 79 0.80 8.10 9.59
C GLY A 79 1.87 7.05 9.25
N VAL A 80 2.35 7.00 8.01
CA VAL A 80 3.55 6.22 7.61
C VAL A 80 4.87 6.96 7.85
N GLY A 81 4.83 8.22 8.29
CA GLY A 81 6.04 8.96 8.68
C GLY A 81 6.51 10.05 7.71
N LYS A 82 5.66 10.52 6.78
CA LYS A 82 6.03 11.55 5.78
C LYS A 82 6.52 12.85 6.40
N SER A 83 5.85 13.34 7.45
CA SER A 83 6.27 14.53 8.20
C SER A 83 7.61 14.35 8.94
N TYR A 84 7.94 13.12 9.36
CA TYR A 84 9.26 12.82 9.92
C TYR A 84 10.35 12.90 8.85
N ILE A 85 10.06 12.47 7.61
CA ILE A 85 10.98 12.62 6.47
C ILE A 85 11.16 14.11 6.16
N ALA A 86 10.07 14.88 6.09
CA ALA A 86 10.12 16.32 5.85
C ALA A 86 11.00 17.06 6.89
N TRP A 87 10.76 16.79 8.17
CA TRP A 87 11.57 17.36 9.25
C TRP A 87 13.04 16.93 9.15
N PHE A 88 13.30 15.64 8.88
CA PHE A 88 14.66 15.12 8.73
C PHE A 88 15.44 15.82 7.61
N LEU A 89 14.82 16.03 6.45
CA LEU A 89 15.43 16.73 5.33
C LEU A 89 15.69 18.21 5.66
N ALA A 90 14.74 18.89 6.30
CA ALA A 90 14.91 20.26 6.76
C ALA A 90 16.08 20.39 7.75
N ALA A 91 16.18 19.46 8.71
CA ALA A 91 17.22 19.45 9.73
C ALA A 91 18.61 19.26 9.11
N ASN A 92 18.74 18.37 8.12
CA ASN A 92 20.00 18.15 7.42
C ASN A 92 20.40 19.37 6.56
N ALA A 93 19.47 19.96 5.82
CA ALA A 93 19.77 21.17 5.04
C ALA A 93 20.19 22.34 5.95
N TYR A 94 19.50 22.51 7.09
CA TYR A 94 19.86 23.51 8.09
C TYR A 94 21.25 23.23 8.70
N ALA A 95 21.56 21.98 9.06
CA ALA A 95 22.90 21.63 9.58
C ALA A 95 24.01 21.90 8.55
N ASN A 96 23.76 21.63 7.27
CA ASN A 96 24.72 21.84 6.18
C ASN A 96 24.76 23.28 5.65
N SER A 97 24.16 24.24 6.36
CA SER A 97 24.14 25.66 5.98
C SER A 97 23.54 25.95 4.60
N TRP A 98 22.55 25.16 4.19
CA TRP A 98 21.76 25.46 2.99
C TRP A 98 20.68 26.48 3.34
N LEU A 99 20.36 27.36 2.39
CA LEU A 99 19.18 28.21 2.55
C LEU A 99 17.93 27.33 2.59
N THR A 100 17.21 27.39 3.71
CA THR A 100 16.12 26.47 4.03
C THR A 100 14.84 27.23 4.34
N LEU A 101 13.75 26.91 3.66
CA LEU A 101 12.40 27.31 4.06
C LEU A 101 11.62 26.06 4.41
N TYR A 102 11.22 25.95 5.67
CA TYR A 102 10.38 24.85 6.16
C TYR A 102 9.06 25.41 6.68
N VAL A 103 7.95 24.84 6.22
CA VAL A 103 6.60 25.08 6.74
C VAL A 103 6.07 23.73 7.23
N ALA A 104 5.85 23.62 8.54
CA ALA A 104 5.50 22.34 9.18
C ALA A 104 4.01 21.97 9.07
N ASP A 105 3.14 22.98 8.88
CA ASP A 105 1.71 22.79 8.61
C ASP A 105 1.27 23.83 7.57
N ALA A 106 1.04 23.37 6.33
CA ALA A 106 0.62 24.26 5.25
C ALA A 106 -0.77 24.89 5.49
N SER A 107 -1.62 24.33 6.35
CA SER A 107 -2.91 24.93 6.67
C SER A 107 -2.77 26.30 7.36
N GLU A 108 -1.62 26.58 7.99
CA GLU A 108 -1.33 27.91 8.55
C GLU A 108 -1.19 29.00 7.47
N LEU A 109 -0.96 28.61 6.22
CA LEU A 109 -0.88 29.53 5.08
C LEU A 109 -2.26 29.84 4.48
N ASP A 110 -3.27 29.02 4.80
CA ASP A 110 -4.65 29.26 4.42
C ASP A 110 -5.25 30.39 5.28
N THR A 111 -5.06 31.62 4.82
CA THR A 111 -5.65 32.80 5.47
C THR A 111 -6.43 33.62 4.46
N TYR A 112 -7.39 34.44 4.93
CA TYR A 112 -8.13 35.37 4.07
C TYR A 112 -7.30 36.57 3.62
N ASP A 113 -6.16 36.83 4.28
CA ASP A 113 -5.33 38.01 4.07
C ASP A 113 -3.94 37.59 3.58
N GLU A 114 -3.73 37.72 2.28
CA GLU A 114 -2.48 37.34 1.60
C GLU A 114 -1.24 37.91 2.28
N ARG A 115 -1.33 39.14 2.80
CA ARG A 115 -0.22 39.82 3.48
C ARG A 115 0.24 39.09 4.73
N LYS A 116 -0.69 38.51 5.49
CA LYS A 116 -0.35 37.70 6.67
C LYS A 116 0.41 36.45 6.25
N THR A 117 -0.07 35.76 5.24
CA THR A 117 0.57 34.54 4.70
C THR A 117 2.00 34.84 4.21
N VAL A 118 2.16 35.87 3.40
CA VAL A 118 3.46 36.32 2.87
C VAL A 118 4.42 36.68 4.01
N LYS A 119 3.96 37.47 4.99
CA LYS A 119 4.75 37.85 6.17
C LYS A 119 5.23 36.65 6.96
N GLN A 120 4.36 35.68 7.23
CA GLN A 120 4.75 34.50 7.99
C GLN A 120 5.80 33.65 7.25
N ILE A 121 5.70 33.54 5.91
CA ILE A 121 6.72 32.84 5.11
C ILE A 121 8.08 33.54 5.22
N CYS A 122 8.12 34.87 5.09
CA CYS A 122 9.34 35.64 5.30
C CYS A 122 9.90 35.44 6.72
N GLN A 123 9.06 35.48 7.76
CA GLN A 123 9.49 35.25 9.15
C GLN A 123 10.12 33.86 9.33
N ARG A 124 9.51 32.80 8.80
CA ARG A 124 10.07 31.43 8.84
C ARG A 124 11.41 31.35 8.10
N PHE A 125 11.50 31.94 6.90
CA PHE A 125 12.74 31.99 6.13
C PHE A 125 13.86 32.70 6.89
N PHE A 126 13.61 33.90 7.42
CA PHE A 126 14.65 34.64 8.15
C PHE A 126 15.05 33.93 9.44
N ALA A 127 14.11 33.32 10.16
CA ALA A 127 14.43 32.62 11.39
C ALA A 127 15.42 31.46 11.18
N LEU A 128 15.28 30.74 10.06
CA LEU A 128 16.15 29.62 9.68
C LEU A 128 17.46 30.03 8.99
N ASN A 129 17.59 31.24 8.46
CA ASN A 129 18.72 31.59 7.58
C ASN A 129 19.49 32.85 7.99
N LYS A 130 19.01 33.63 8.97
CA LYS A 130 19.63 34.94 9.31
C LYS A 130 21.11 34.88 9.67
N ASP A 131 21.60 33.74 10.14
CA ASP A 131 22.99 33.52 10.52
C ASP A 131 23.91 33.19 9.33
N ILE A 132 23.35 32.82 8.17
CA ILE A 132 24.10 32.44 6.96
C ILE A 132 23.81 33.35 5.76
N LEU A 133 22.85 34.26 5.85
CA LEU A 133 22.59 35.25 4.80
C LEU A 133 23.78 36.19 4.65
N THR A 134 24.26 36.33 3.42
CA THR A 134 25.40 37.20 3.08
C THR A 134 24.95 38.64 2.80
N SER A 135 25.89 39.58 2.76
CA SER A 135 25.60 40.96 2.35
C SER A 135 24.94 41.03 0.97
N THR A 136 25.38 40.22 0.02
CA THR A 136 24.78 40.14 -1.33
C THR A 136 23.34 39.62 -1.29
N ASP A 137 23.03 38.68 -0.39
CA ASP A 137 21.64 38.22 -0.22
C ASP A 137 20.74 39.33 0.31
N PHE A 138 21.24 40.16 1.23
CA PHE A 138 20.50 41.32 1.73
C PHE A 138 20.33 42.41 0.67
N GLU A 139 21.34 42.64 -0.17
CA GLU A 139 21.24 43.55 -1.32
C GLU A 139 20.13 43.10 -2.27
N LEU A 140 20.07 41.81 -2.63
CA LEU A 140 19.00 41.25 -3.46
C LEU A 140 17.61 41.42 -2.83
N LEU A 141 17.48 41.20 -1.52
CA LEU A 141 16.22 41.36 -0.79
C LEU A 141 15.72 42.81 -0.75
N LEU A 142 16.62 43.78 -0.92
CA LEU A 142 16.34 45.22 -0.86
C LEU A 142 16.37 45.90 -2.24
N GLU A 143 16.79 45.20 -3.29
CA GLU A 143 17.01 45.76 -4.64
C GLU A 143 15.79 46.51 -5.19
N PHE A 144 14.59 45.98 -4.93
CA PHE A 144 13.32 46.56 -5.39
C PHE A 144 12.56 47.33 -4.30
N VAL A 145 13.17 47.51 -3.12
CA VAL A 145 12.59 48.34 -2.05
C VAL A 145 12.96 49.79 -2.32
N ASN A 146 11.98 50.60 -2.71
CA ASN A 146 12.20 52.03 -2.92
C ASN A 146 12.47 52.71 -1.57
N TYR A 147 13.49 53.57 -1.49
CA TYR A 147 13.85 54.31 -0.28
C TYR A 147 12.69 55.14 0.31
N TYR A 148 11.71 55.51 -0.53
CA TYR A 148 10.49 56.22 -0.13
C TYR A 148 9.30 55.31 0.18
N ASP A 149 9.42 53.99 0.00
CA ASP A 149 8.36 53.04 0.30
C ASP A 149 8.27 52.84 1.82
N GLN A 150 7.37 53.60 2.45
CA GLN A 150 7.08 53.48 3.87
C GLN A 150 6.05 52.37 4.15
N ASP A 151 5.45 51.79 3.12
CA ASP A 151 4.51 50.69 3.28
C ASP A 151 5.26 49.39 3.56
N THR A 152 5.19 48.98 4.83
CA THR A 152 5.81 47.74 5.30
C THR A 152 5.29 46.52 4.55
N ASP A 153 4.06 46.57 4.03
CA ASP A 153 3.47 45.45 3.29
C ASP A 153 4.12 45.27 1.90
N ASN A 154 4.45 46.36 1.20
CA ASN A 154 5.16 46.33 -0.08
C ASN A 154 6.57 45.76 0.07
N ILE A 155 7.27 46.15 1.14
CA ILE A 155 8.60 45.62 1.47
C ILE A 155 8.52 44.12 1.71
N ILE A 156 7.52 43.66 2.47
CA ILE A 156 7.33 42.23 2.77
C ILE A 156 7.00 41.44 1.50
N GLY A 157 6.14 41.96 0.62
CA GLY A 157 5.82 41.36 -0.67
C GLY A 157 7.04 41.23 -1.59
N THR A 158 7.89 42.26 -1.59
CA THR A 158 9.16 42.27 -2.34
C THR A 158 10.13 41.22 -1.79
N CYS A 159 10.35 41.19 -0.47
CA CYS A 159 11.18 40.18 0.17
C CYS A 159 10.71 38.76 -0.17
N PHE A 160 9.41 38.50 -0.09
CA PHE A 160 8.83 37.20 -0.42
C PHE A 160 9.12 36.80 -1.87
N SER A 161 8.89 37.74 -2.80
CA SER A 161 9.12 37.51 -4.23
C SER A 161 10.58 37.16 -4.50
N THR A 162 11.53 37.90 -3.92
CA THR A 162 12.97 37.62 -4.03
C THR A 162 13.35 36.28 -3.39
N ILE A 163 12.76 35.92 -2.23
CA ILE A 163 13.01 34.63 -1.59
C ILE A 163 12.65 33.47 -2.55
N PHE A 164 11.48 33.52 -3.18
CA PHE A 164 11.00 32.45 -4.06
C PHE A 164 11.67 32.46 -5.44
N ALA A 165 11.87 33.64 -6.03
CA ALA A 165 12.35 33.77 -7.40
C ALA A 165 13.88 33.66 -7.53
N GLU A 166 14.63 34.07 -6.51
CA GLU A 166 16.09 34.18 -6.57
C GLU A 166 16.80 33.36 -5.49
N LEU A 167 16.42 33.51 -4.22
CA LEU A 167 17.20 32.91 -3.13
C LEU A 167 17.01 31.40 -3.03
N LEU A 168 15.78 30.91 -3.13
CA LEU A 168 15.47 29.47 -3.13
C LEU A 168 15.58 28.84 -4.53
N LYS A 169 15.53 29.64 -5.59
CA LYS A 169 15.60 29.21 -6.97
C LYS A 169 16.93 29.59 -7.61
N THR A 170 17.95 28.75 -7.45
CA THR A 170 19.34 29.12 -7.76
C THR A 170 20.14 27.99 -8.42
N ILE A 171 21.24 28.40 -9.07
CA ILE A 171 22.20 27.53 -9.75
C ILE A 171 23.46 27.33 -8.89
N SER A 172 23.83 28.30 -8.06
CA SER A 172 25.17 28.38 -7.47
C SER A 172 25.34 27.69 -6.12
N ARG A 173 24.27 27.64 -5.30
CA ARG A 173 24.29 27.05 -3.96
C ARG A 173 23.10 26.11 -3.76
N LYS A 174 23.24 25.13 -2.87
CA LYS A 174 22.13 24.23 -2.53
C LYS A 174 21.12 24.94 -1.63
N THR A 175 19.84 24.75 -1.93
CA THR A 175 18.72 25.33 -1.20
C THR A 175 17.63 24.28 -1.04
N LEU A 176 16.81 24.41 0.00
CA LEU A 176 15.72 23.48 0.25
C LEU A 176 14.44 24.20 0.67
N LEU A 177 13.38 24.00 -0.10
CA LEU A 177 12.01 24.33 0.28
C LEU A 177 11.28 23.05 0.70
N ILE A 178 10.65 23.06 1.87
CA ILE A 178 9.74 22.01 2.32
C ILE A 178 8.41 22.61 2.76
N ILE A 179 7.32 22.14 2.16
CA ILE A 179 5.95 22.40 2.61
C ILE A 179 5.37 21.06 3.10
N ASP A 180 5.32 20.89 4.43
CA ASP A 180 4.69 19.74 5.07
C ASP A 180 3.17 19.97 5.19
N ASP A 181 2.40 18.88 5.10
CA ASP A 181 0.94 18.91 5.00
C ASP A 181 0.39 19.81 3.86
N HIS A 182 1.18 20.00 2.80
CA HIS A 182 0.85 20.73 1.56
C HIS A 182 -0.52 20.38 0.97
N GLY A 183 -0.98 19.14 1.16
CA GLY A 183 -2.33 18.72 0.77
C GLY A 183 -3.45 19.63 1.29
N ALA A 184 -3.28 20.20 2.49
CA ALA A 184 -4.23 21.11 3.12
C ALA A 184 -4.54 22.35 2.26
N LEU A 185 -3.59 22.81 1.44
CA LEU A 185 -3.79 23.94 0.51
C LEU A 185 -4.78 23.63 -0.62
N PHE A 186 -5.18 22.37 -0.77
CA PHE A 186 -6.04 21.90 -1.84
C PHE A 186 -7.34 21.31 -1.32
N ASP A 187 -7.63 21.34 -0.02
CA ASP A 187 -8.84 20.71 0.55
C ASP A 187 -10.13 21.42 0.14
N GLY A 188 -10.08 22.76 0.00
CA GLY A 188 -11.20 23.58 -0.43
C GLY A 188 -11.69 23.32 -1.87
N GLU A 189 -12.84 23.92 -2.21
CA GLU A 189 -13.35 23.95 -3.59
C GLU A 189 -12.38 24.71 -4.52
N ILE A 190 -11.94 25.88 -4.05
CA ILE A 190 -10.88 26.67 -4.70
C ILE A 190 -9.58 26.46 -3.90
N PRO A 191 -8.52 25.92 -4.52
CA PRO A 191 -7.22 25.79 -3.88
C PRO A 191 -6.67 27.11 -3.36
N VAL A 192 -5.96 27.09 -2.24
CA VAL A 192 -5.33 28.26 -1.63
C VAL A 192 -4.40 28.99 -2.63
N PRO A 193 -3.56 28.30 -3.45
CA PRO A 193 -2.72 28.98 -4.44
C PRO A 193 -3.50 29.71 -5.56
N ASP A 194 -4.77 29.36 -5.79
CA ASP A 194 -5.62 30.08 -6.75
C ASP A 194 -6.31 31.28 -6.10
N ARG A 195 -6.59 31.21 -4.79
CA ARG A 195 -7.17 32.31 -4.01
C ARG A 195 -6.12 33.34 -3.58
N LEU A 196 -4.89 32.91 -3.33
CA LEU A 196 -3.74 33.74 -2.91
C LEU A 196 -2.65 33.65 -3.98
N PRO A 197 -2.63 34.56 -4.98
CA PRO A 197 -1.73 34.46 -6.14
C PRO A 197 -0.24 34.38 -5.80
N SER A 198 0.20 34.98 -4.69
CA SER A 198 1.59 34.89 -4.22
C SER A 198 2.02 33.45 -3.93
N LEU A 199 1.08 32.55 -3.62
CA LEU A 199 1.33 31.13 -3.41
C LEU A 199 1.22 30.27 -4.66
N ALA A 200 0.98 30.85 -5.84
CA ALA A 200 0.97 30.11 -7.11
C ALA A 200 2.18 29.18 -7.32
N PRO A 201 3.42 29.50 -6.90
CA PRO A 201 4.56 28.58 -6.96
C PRO A 201 4.34 27.22 -6.28
N LEU A 202 3.49 27.16 -5.25
CA LEU A 202 3.20 25.92 -4.51
C LEU A 202 2.32 24.96 -5.33
N LYS A 203 1.51 25.47 -6.25
CA LYS A 203 0.70 24.66 -7.17
C LYS A 203 1.49 24.09 -8.34
N TYR A 204 2.52 24.81 -8.82
CA TYR A 204 3.22 24.48 -10.06
C TYR A 204 4.68 24.09 -9.82
N LEU A 205 4.98 22.79 -9.73
CA LEU A 205 6.37 22.30 -9.57
C LEU A 205 7.33 22.74 -10.68
N THR A 206 6.81 23.05 -11.87
CA THR A 206 7.60 23.62 -12.98
C THR A 206 8.14 25.02 -12.69
N PHE A 207 7.56 25.75 -11.74
CA PHE A 207 8.05 27.06 -11.29
C PHE A 207 9.53 27.00 -10.91
N TRP A 208 9.96 25.90 -10.30
CA TRP A 208 11.32 25.72 -9.79
C TRP A 208 12.38 25.52 -10.87
N GLY A 209 11.98 25.28 -12.12
CA GLY A 209 12.84 25.32 -13.32
C GLY A 209 13.90 24.22 -13.39
N GLU A 210 13.97 23.48 -14.50
CA GLU A 210 14.92 22.36 -14.65
C GLU A 210 16.39 22.78 -14.59
N SER A 211 16.76 24.00 -14.98
CA SER A 211 18.15 24.46 -14.99
C SER A 211 18.70 24.89 -13.62
N MET A 212 17.84 24.95 -12.59
CA MET A 212 18.19 25.47 -11.26
C MET A 212 18.86 24.39 -10.41
N LYS A 213 20.10 24.05 -10.77
CA LYS A 213 20.82 22.89 -10.23
C LYS A 213 21.00 22.87 -8.71
N GLY A 214 20.95 24.03 -8.04
CA GLY A 214 21.04 24.17 -6.59
C GLY A 214 19.69 24.00 -5.88
N THR A 215 18.58 24.10 -6.59
CA THR A 215 17.24 24.10 -6.00
C THR A 215 16.76 22.69 -5.66
N ARG A 216 16.23 22.54 -4.45
CA ARG A 216 15.57 21.34 -3.95
C ARG A 216 14.19 21.69 -3.38
N VAL A 217 13.17 20.92 -3.71
CA VAL A 217 11.79 21.16 -3.26
C VAL A 217 11.12 19.86 -2.84
N VAL A 218 10.46 19.87 -1.68
CA VAL A 218 9.67 18.75 -1.17
C VAL A 218 8.30 19.21 -0.74
N TYR A 219 7.25 18.57 -1.27
CA TYR A 219 5.88 18.71 -0.78
C TYR A 219 5.41 17.39 -0.14
N THR A 220 4.64 17.45 0.93
CA THR A 220 4.04 16.28 1.58
C THR A 220 2.56 16.51 1.88
N GLY A 221 1.75 15.49 2.15
CA GLY A 221 0.38 15.69 2.66
C GLY A 221 -0.03 14.63 3.65
N THR A 222 -0.99 14.91 4.53
CA THR A 222 -1.63 13.88 5.37
C THR A 222 -2.01 12.65 4.54
N ALA A 223 -2.73 12.87 3.44
CA ALA A 223 -2.70 12.03 2.25
C ALA A 223 -2.73 12.93 1.01
N HIS A 224 -1.83 12.68 0.06
CA HIS A 224 -1.47 13.65 -0.97
C HIS A 224 -2.02 13.29 -2.36
N ALA A 225 -3.00 12.36 -2.41
CA ALA A 225 -3.49 11.80 -3.66
C ALA A 225 -4.23 12.85 -4.51
N ARG A 226 -4.93 13.82 -3.89
CA ARG A 226 -5.59 14.90 -4.63
C ARG A 226 -4.57 15.70 -5.44
N PHE A 227 -3.49 16.16 -4.79
CA PHE A 227 -2.49 16.96 -5.47
C PHE A 227 -1.87 16.20 -6.64
N GLU A 228 -1.50 14.94 -6.40
CA GLU A 228 -0.87 14.09 -7.39
C GLU A 228 -1.76 13.78 -8.59
N LYS A 229 -3.03 13.43 -8.38
CA LYS A 229 -3.92 13.01 -9.46
C LYS A 229 -4.52 14.20 -10.22
N VAL A 230 -4.62 15.38 -9.60
CA VAL A 230 -5.28 16.56 -10.19
C VAL A 230 -4.29 17.57 -10.75
N TYR A 231 -3.12 17.76 -10.12
CA TYR A 231 -2.20 18.87 -10.46
C TYR A 231 -0.84 18.42 -11.00
N LEU A 232 -0.40 17.18 -10.76
CA LEU A 232 0.76 16.64 -11.45
C LEU A 232 0.38 16.24 -12.88
N LYS A 233 1.13 16.77 -13.85
CA LYS A 233 0.93 16.46 -15.28
C LYS A 233 1.65 15.17 -15.66
N ASN A 234 1.29 14.61 -16.81
CA ASN A 234 2.04 13.52 -17.44
C ASN A 234 3.50 13.92 -17.64
N GLY A 235 4.42 13.04 -17.24
CA GLY A 235 5.88 13.27 -17.22
C GLY A 235 6.44 13.70 -15.85
N MET A 236 5.60 13.93 -14.83
CA MET A 236 6.02 14.32 -13.47
C MET A 236 6.02 13.16 -12.47
N GLN A 237 5.81 11.93 -12.93
CA GLN A 237 5.65 10.74 -12.10
C GLN A 237 6.93 10.40 -11.33
N ASP A 238 8.10 10.73 -11.88
CA ASP A 238 9.40 10.56 -11.21
C ASP A 238 9.67 11.55 -10.07
N TRP A 239 8.79 12.54 -9.91
CA TRP A 239 8.80 13.43 -8.77
C TRP A 239 8.06 12.83 -7.57
N VAL A 240 7.27 11.77 -7.75
CA VAL A 240 6.53 11.15 -6.65
C VAL A 240 7.39 10.09 -5.96
N ILE A 241 7.58 10.26 -4.65
CA ILE A 241 8.18 9.25 -3.78
C ILE A 241 7.06 8.63 -2.95
N TYR A 242 6.83 7.34 -3.12
CA TYR A 242 5.89 6.62 -2.28
C TYR A 242 6.54 6.20 -0.96
N VAL A 243 5.96 6.68 0.13
CA VAL A 243 6.32 6.36 1.50
C VAL A 243 5.46 5.18 1.95
N ALA A 244 6.13 4.08 2.23
CA ALA A 244 5.53 2.81 2.63
C ALA A 244 5.65 2.61 4.16
N PRO A 245 5.02 1.56 4.73
CA PRO A 245 5.28 1.16 6.11
C PRO A 245 6.76 0.94 6.40
N MET A 246 7.18 1.09 7.66
CA MET A 246 8.58 0.97 8.02
C MET A 246 9.10 -0.46 7.85
N LEU A 247 10.42 -0.58 7.64
CA LEU A 247 11.08 -1.87 7.63
C LEU A 247 10.93 -2.55 9.02
N PRO A 248 10.69 -3.87 9.08
CA PRO A 248 10.48 -4.58 10.34
C PRO A 248 11.57 -4.32 11.37
N GLU A 249 12.84 -4.30 10.96
CA GLU A 249 13.99 -4.17 11.86
C GLU A 249 14.02 -2.81 12.57
N ILE A 250 13.59 -1.75 11.88
CA ILE A 250 13.49 -0.39 12.44
C ILE A 250 12.21 -0.27 13.28
N PHE A 251 11.12 -0.88 12.81
CA PHE A 251 9.85 -0.89 13.53
C PHE A 251 9.95 -1.62 14.88
N GLU A 252 10.74 -2.67 14.99
CA GLU A 252 11.03 -3.35 16.26
C GLU A 252 11.65 -2.41 17.29
N GLN A 253 12.57 -1.54 16.86
CA GLN A 253 13.19 -0.55 17.77
C GLN A 253 12.17 0.49 18.23
N LEU A 254 11.29 0.93 17.32
CA LEU A 254 10.14 1.77 17.67
C LEU A 254 9.23 1.07 18.70
N LEU A 255 8.91 -0.22 18.51
CA LEU A 255 8.11 -0.98 19.45
C LEU A 255 8.74 -1.02 20.84
N ILE A 256 10.06 -1.24 20.93
CA ILE A 256 10.79 -1.22 22.20
C ILE A 256 10.69 0.16 22.85
N ALA A 257 10.89 1.24 22.09
CA ALA A 257 10.81 2.61 22.59
C ALA A 257 9.40 2.95 23.12
N VAL A 258 8.34 2.59 22.37
CA VAL A 258 6.95 2.78 22.81
C VAL A 258 6.65 1.96 24.06
N SER A 259 7.16 0.72 24.10
CA SER A 259 6.93 -0.19 25.21
C SER A 259 7.53 0.29 26.53
N SER A 260 8.54 1.17 26.50
CA SER A 260 9.11 1.78 27.72
C SER A 260 8.04 2.44 28.61
N ARG A 261 6.93 2.90 28.03
CA ARG A 261 5.81 3.55 28.70
C ARG A 261 4.80 2.59 29.33
N PHE A 262 4.83 1.32 28.96
CA PHE A 262 3.94 0.32 29.53
C PHE A 262 4.34 -0.03 30.97
N HIS A 263 3.37 -0.54 31.73
CA HIS A 263 3.64 -1.13 33.04
C HIS A 263 4.70 -2.24 32.93
N SER A 264 5.54 -2.41 33.95
CA SER A 264 6.64 -3.39 33.96
C SER A 264 6.19 -4.81 33.57
N THR A 265 5.02 -5.24 34.04
CA THR A 265 4.38 -6.52 33.67
C THR A 265 4.20 -6.66 32.16
N VAL A 266 3.64 -5.65 31.49
CA VAL A 266 3.39 -5.68 30.05
C VAL A 266 4.71 -5.61 29.27
N ARG A 267 5.68 -4.83 29.76
CA ARG A 267 7.03 -4.76 29.16
C ARG A 267 7.70 -6.13 29.06
N ASN A 268 7.50 -6.99 30.06
CA ASN A 268 8.06 -8.35 30.06
C ASN A 268 7.46 -9.25 28.96
N TYR A 269 6.30 -8.89 28.40
CA TYR A 269 5.64 -9.66 27.35
C TYR A 269 5.97 -9.17 25.93
N VAL A 270 6.63 -8.03 25.77
CA VAL A 270 6.86 -7.40 24.46
C VAL A 270 7.59 -8.35 23.51
N SER A 271 8.59 -9.08 23.99
CA SER A 271 9.30 -10.08 23.18
C SER A 271 8.42 -11.25 22.74
N ILE A 272 7.39 -11.58 23.53
CA ILE A 272 6.42 -12.67 23.27
C ILE A 272 5.41 -12.23 22.20
N ILE A 273 4.92 -10.98 22.27
CA ILE A 273 3.88 -10.46 21.36
C ILE A 273 4.46 -9.74 20.12
N LYS A 274 5.79 -9.60 20.03
CA LYS A 274 6.49 -8.82 19.00
C LYS A 274 6.00 -9.13 17.59
N GLU A 275 6.09 -10.40 17.17
CA GLU A 275 5.73 -10.83 15.82
C GLU A 275 4.26 -10.56 15.50
N GLU A 276 3.38 -10.75 16.49
CA GLU A 276 1.96 -10.48 16.35
C GLU A 276 1.69 -8.97 16.19
N VAL A 277 2.37 -8.11 16.96
CA VAL A 277 2.29 -6.65 16.81
C VAL A 277 2.77 -6.19 15.42
N LEU A 278 3.92 -6.70 14.95
CA LEU A 278 4.44 -6.39 13.62
C LEU A 278 3.43 -6.78 12.53
N LYS A 279 2.81 -7.96 12.67
CA LYS A 279 1.79 -8.47 11.74
C LYS A 279 0.54 -7.60 11.72
N ILE A 280 -0.11 -7.36 12.86
CA ILE A 280 -1.42 -6.68 12.92
C ILE A 280 -1.33 -5.19 12.55
N THR A 281 -0.18 -4.56 12.82
CA THR A 281 0.08 -3.16 12.45
C THR A 281 0.69 -2.99 11.06
N ASN A 282 1.21 -4.08 10.47
CA ASN A 282 2.01 -4.09 9.24
C ASN A 282 3.14 -3.05 9.27
N CYS A 283 3.79 -2.90 10.43
CA CYS A 283 4.87 -1.93 10.66
C CYS A 283 4.49 -0.46 10.39
N VAL A 284 3.20 -0.11 10.53
CA VAL A 284 2.72 1.26 10.38
C VAL A 284 2.78 1.98 11.73
N PRO A 285 3.57 3.07 11.86
CA PRO A 285 3.72 3.81 13.12
C PRO A 285 2.38 4.23 13.77
N ARG A 286 1.44 4.76 12.98
CA ARG A 286 0.10 5.15 13.44
C ARG A 286 -0.64 4.00 14.10
N GLU A 287 -0.59 2.82 13.49
CA GLU A 287 -1.31 1.64 13.97
C GLU A 287 -0.72 1.15 15.29
N LEU A 288 0.60 1.21 15.46
CA LEU A 288 1.24 0.93 16.75
C LEU A 288 0.80 1.88 17.85
N ASN A 289 0.70 3.18 17.55
CA ASN A 289 0.26 4.18 18.53
C ASN A 289 -1.19 3.91 18.97
N VAL A 290 -2.09 3.61 18.03
CA VAL A 290 -3.48 3.25 18.36
C VAL A 290 -3.52 2.00 19.23
N LEU A 291 -2.76 0.96 18.91
CA LEU A 291 -2.66 -0.25 19.71
C LEU A 291 -2.10 0.03 21.12
N ALA A 292 -1.02 0.80 21.22
CA ALA A 292 -0.39 1.16 22.48
C ALA A 292 -1.33 1.94 23.41
N ARG A 293 -2.14 2.85 22.84
CA ARG A 293 -3.20 3.56 23.59
C ARG A 293 -4.27 2.62 24.12
N MET A 294 -4.62 1.58 23.36
CA MET A 294 -5.60 0.56 23.80
C MET A 294 -5.06 -0.33 24.90
N ILE A 295 -3.77 -0.69 24.86
CA ILE A 295 -3.08 -1.42 25.94
C ILE A 295 -3.01 -0.55 27.21
N GLY A 296 -2.72 0.74 27.05
CA GLY A 296 -2.62 1.69 28.15
C GLY A 296 -1.35 1.52 28.98
N THR A 297 -1.31 2.19 30.15
CA THR A 297 -0.14 2.21 31.03
C THR A 297 -0.34 1.39 32.31
N GLY A 298 -1.49 0.73 32.48
CA GLY A 298 -1.82 -0.09 33.63
C GLY A 298 -1.21 -1.49 33.58
N PRO A 299 -1.20 -2.22 34.71
CA PRO A 299 -0.82 -3.62 34.72
C PRO A 299 -1.87 -4.46 33.97
N LEU A 300 -1.42 -5.32 33.06
CA LEU A 300 -2.24 -6.33 32.38
C LEU A 300 -1.48 -7.66 32.38
N SER A 301 -2.22 -8.76 32.44
CA SER A 301 -1.73 -10.10 32.14
C SER A 301 -1.50 -10.28 30.64
N LEU A 302 -0.75 -11.33 30.26
CA LEU A 302 -0.50 -11.64 28.85
C LEU A 302 -1.80 -11.91 28.08
N ASP A 303 -2.77 -12.59 28.69
CA ASP A 303 -4.05 -12.90 28.06
C ASP A 303 -4.91 -11.64 27.86
N GLU A 304 -4.89 -10.71 28.80
CA GLU A 304 -5.56 -9.40 28.64
C GLU A 304 -4.92 -8.57 27.52
N VAL A 305 -3.59 -8.62 27.36
CA VAL A 305 -2.89 -7.97 26.26
C VAL A 305 -3.29 -8.59 24.91
N ARG A 306 -3.30 -9.92 24.80
CA ARG A 306 -3.76 -10.62 23.59
C ARG A 306 -5.23 -10.32 23.26
N GLU A 307 -6.09 -10.25 24.27
CA GLU A 307 -7.49 -9.87 24.09
C GLU A 307 -7.62 -8.41 23.62
N THR A 308 -6.75 -7.54 24.12
CA THR A 308 -6.68 -6.14 23.66
C THR A 308 -6.24 -6.05 22.19
N MET A 309 -5.29 -6.87 21.76
CA MET A 309 -4.84 -6.95 20.37
C MET A 309 -5.97 -7.43 19.43
N LYS A 310 -6.71 -8.47 19.82
CA LYS A 310 -7.91 -8.91 19.07
C LYS A 310 -8.97 -7.82 18.98
N ARG A 311 -9.24 -7.13 20.10
CA ARG A 311 -10.18 -6.00 20.13
C ARG A 311 -9.73 -4.85 19.24
N TYR A 312 -8.43 -4.58 19.21
CA TYR A 312 -7.83 -3.60 18.31
C TYR A 312 -8.13 -3.94 16.84
N GLU A 313 -7.90 -5.19 16.41
CA GLU A 313 -8.16 -5.60 15.03
C GLU A 313 -9.65 -5.46 14.65
N ILE A 314 -10.55 -5.88 15.54
CA ILE A 314 -12.01 -5.76 15.34
C ILE A 314 -12.42 -4.28 15.22
N ASN A 315 -11.93 -3.43 16.13
CA ASN A 315 -12.25 -2.00 16.13
C ASN A 315 -11.71 -1.30 14.88
N ARG A 316 -10.46 -1.60 14.48
CA ARG A 316 -9.86 -1.00 13.29
C ARG A 316 -10.52 -1.47 12.01
N ARG A 317 -10.83 -2.77 11.88
CA ARG A 317 -11.62 -3.30 10.74
C ARG A 317 -12.95 -2.57 10.62
N SER A 318 -13.69 -2.41 11.72
CA SER A 318 -14.97 -1.70 11.72
C SER A 318 -14.83 -0.24 11.29
N GLN A 319 -13.84 0.49 11.83
CA GLN A 319 -13.57 1.88 11.44
C GLN A 319 -13.24 2.01 9.95
N PHE A 320 -12.33 1.17 9.44
CA PHE A 320 -11.95 1.17 8.04
C PHE A 320 -13.13 0.81 7.11
N TYR A 321 -13.92 -0.20 7.48
CA TYR A 321 -15.08 -0.61 6.71
C TYR A 321 -16.11 0.52 6.62
N ASN A 322 -16.42 1.17 7.75
CA ASN A 322 -17.40 2.26 7.79
C ASN A 322 -16.96 3.44 6.91
N ILE A 323 -15.69 3.83 6.97
CA ILE A 323 -15.14 4.91 6.13
C ILE A 323 -15.23 4.53 4.64
N ALA A 324 -14.73 3.34 4.28
CA ALA A 324 -14.69 2.89 2.88
C ALA A 324 -16.11 2.72 2.30
N ARG A 325 -17.03 2.16 3.09
CA ARG A 325 -18.43 1.97 2.72
C ARG A 325 -19.15 3.30 2.55
N THR A 326 -18.99 4.22 3.49
CA THR A 326 -19.64 5.55 3.43
C THR A 326 -19.23 6.29 2.16
N TYR A 327 -17.93 6.27 1.83
CA TYR A 327 -17.44 6.81 0.57
C TYR A 327 -18.04 6.07 -0.63
N TYR A 328 -17.94 4.73 -0.67
CA TYR A 328 -18.47 3.93 -1.77
C TYR A 328 -19.95 4.23 -2.03
N ASP A 329 -20.77 4.27 -0.98
CA ASP A 329 -22.21 4.52 -1.09
C ASP A 329 -22.53 5.91 -1.65
N SER A 330 -21.67 6.90 -1.35
CA SER A 330 -21.78 8.28 -1.87
C SER A 330 -21.41 8.44 -3.35
N LEU A 331 -20.75 7.45 -3.95
CA LEU A 331 -20.26 7.54 -5.32
C LEU A 331 -21.39 7.38 -6.37
N PRO A 332 -21.27 8.05 -7.54
CA PRO A 332 -22.10 7.75 -8.69
C PRO A 332 -21.80 6.35 -9.23
N THR A 333 -22.73 5.79 -10.01
CA THR A 333 -22.66 4.40 -10.52
C THR A 333 -21.35 4.09 -11.27
N ILE A 334 -20.84 5.04 -12.07
CA ILE A 334 -19.59 4.87 -12.82
C ILE A 334 -18.40 4.71 -11.85
N SER A 335 -18.23 5.64 -10.91
CA SER A 335 -17.17 5.59 -9.90
C SER A 335 -17.29 4.37 -8.96
N LYS A 336 -18.52 3.91 -8.67
CA LYS A 336 -18.75 2.64 -7.93
C LYS A 336 -18.17 1.45 -8.69
N ASN A 337 -18.43 1.36 -9.99
CA ASN A 337 -17.88 0.29 -10.83
C ASN A 337 -16.34 0.35 -10.90
N GLU A 338 -15.76 1.54 -11.10
CA GLU A 338 -14.30 1.72 -11.12
C GLU A 338 -13.66 1.32 -9.79
N THR A 339 -14.24 1.74 -8.66
CA THR A 339 -13.77 1.40 -7.32
C THR A 339 -13.86 -0.11 -7.06
N ARG A 340 -14.96 -0.76 -7.46
CA ARG A 340 -15.11 -2.22 -7.35
C ARG A 340 -14.02 -2.94 -8.15
N LEU A 341 -13.79 -2.54 -9.40
CA LEU A 341 -12.77 -3.16 -10.25
C LEU A 341 -11.36 -2.94 -9.66
N ALA A 342 -11.09 -1.77 -9.08
CA ALA A 342 -9.84 -1.50 -8.36
C ALA A 342 -9.66 -2.38 -7.12
N LEU A 343 -10.73 -2.66 -6.37
CA LEU A 343 -10.71 -3.64 -5.29
C LEU A 343 -10.44 -5.06 -5.81
N ALA A 344 -11.07 -5.44 -6.94
CA ALA A 344 -10.84 -6.73 -7.57
C ALA A 344 -9.38 -6.91 -8.00
N ASP A 345 -8.72 -5.86 -8.51
CA ASP A 345 -7.30 -5.89 -8.93
C ASP A 345 -6.34 -6.08 -7.74
N ILE A 346 -6.72 -5.62 -6.54
CA ILE A 346 -5.93 -5.88 -5.31
C ILE A 346 -6.00 -7.34 -4.90
N PHE A 347 -7.19 -7.95 -4.93
CA PHE A 347 -7.38 -9.31 -4.45
C PHE A 347 -7.08 -10.38 -5.54
N LEU A 348 -7.15 -10.00 -6.81
CA LEU A 348 -6.85 -10.86 -7.97
C LEU A 348 -5.75 -10.23 -8.84
N PRO A 349 -4.51 -10.10 -8.33
CA PRO A 349 -3.42 -9.51 -9.08
C PRO A 349 -3.05 -10.34 -10.32
N GLY A 350 -2.53 -9.68 -11.36
CA GLY A 350 -1.99 -10.33 -12.57
C GLY A 350 -2.90 -10.32 -13.81
N LYS A 351 -4.15 -9.87 -13.69
CA LYS A 351 -5.05 -9.59 -14.82
C LYS A 351 -5.50 -8.13 -14.72
N THR A 352 -4.62 -7.20 -15.11
CA THR A 352 -4.90 -5.76 -15.04
C THR A 352 -6.17 -5.43 -15.80
N ARG A 353 -7.17 -4.90 -15.10
CA ARG A 353 -8.41 -4.45 -15.74
C ARG A 353 -8.17 -3.01 -16.18
N ASN A 354 -8.12 -2.75 -17.49
CA ASN A 354 -7.65 -1.47 -18.07
C ASN A 354 -8.34 -0.19 -17.53
N THR A 355 -9.47 -0.32 -16.84
CA THR A 355 -10.26 0.78 -16.25
C THR A 355 -10.21 0.86 -14.72
N SER A 356 -9.53 -0.05 -14.02
CA SER A 356 -9.54 -0.08 -12.54
C SER A 356 -8.68 1.03 -11.94
N ARG A 357 -9.30 2.02 -11.29
CA ARG A 357 -8.59 3.13 -10.65
C ARG A 357 -9.25 3.49 -9.32
N PHE A 358 -8.44 3.66 -8.28
CA PHE A 358 -8.88 4.35 -7.08
C PHE A 358 -8.85 5.85 -7.34
N GLU A 359 -9.99 6.51 -7.12
CA GLU A 359 -10.01 7.97 -7.06
C GLU A 359 -9.14 8.46 -5.88
N TRP A 360 -8.65 9.69 -5.99
CA TRP A 360 -7.79 10.29 -4.97
C TRP A 360 -8.44 10.30 -3.58
N LYS A 361 -9.76 10.57 -3.48
CA LYS A 361 -10.49 10.57 -2.20
C LYS A 361 -10.39 9.24 -1.47
N PHE A 362 -10.44 8.14 -2.21
CA PHE A 362 -10.31 6.80 -1.63
C PHE A 362 -8.91 6.57 -1.05
N LEU A 363 -7.89 6.97 -1.81
CA LEU A 363 -6.50 6.84 -1.38
C LEU A 363 -6.23 7.68 -0.12
N ASP A 364 -6.92 8.81 0.04
CA ASP A 364 -6.72 9.70 1.19
C ASP A 364 -7.22 9.13 2.52
N PHE A 365 -8.09 8.11 2.52
CA PHE A 365 -8.45 7.38 3.74
C PHE A 365 -7.29 6.57 4.33
N GLY A 366 -6.22 6.36 3.55
CA GLY A 366 -5.01 5.68 4.00
C GLY A 366 -5.21 4.19 4.30
N LEU A 367 -6.12 3.54 3.57
CA LEU A 367 -6.38 2.10 3.59
C LEU A 367 -5.42 1.33 2.67
N ILE A 368 -4.86 2.03 1.69
CA ILE A 368 -3.97 1.52 0.66
C ILE A 368 -2.76 2.45 0.59
N TYR A 369 -1.58 1.87 0.43
CA TYR A 369 -0.39 2.60 0.01
C TYR A 369 0.02 2.15 -1.39
N ARG A 370 0.76 3.03 -2.05
CA ARG A 370 1.28 2.78 -3.39
C ARG A 370 2.77 2.51 -3.31
N ILE A 371 3.29 1.73 -4.25
CA ILE A 371 4.73 1.56 -4.46
C ILE A 371 5.00 1.47 -5.96
N LYS A 372 6.25 1.73 -6.37
CA LYS A 372 6.72 1.40 -7.72
C LYS A 372 7.01 -0.10 -7.81
N ASP A 373 6.75 -0.70 -8.97
CA ASP A 373 7.21 -2.07 -9.25
C ASP A 373 8.74 -2.09 -9.35
N VAL A 374 9.36 -3.15 -8.84
CA VAL A 374 10.82 -3.28 -8.76
C VAL A 374 11.44 -3.55 -10.14
N LYS A 375 10.69 -4.14 -11.06
CA LYS A 375 11.14 -4.45 -12.43
C LYS A 375 10.80 -3.33 -13.40
N ASP A 376 9.72 -2.61 -13.16
CA ASP A 376 9.29 -1.47 -13.96
C ASP A 376 8.78 -0.33 -13.08
N GLU A 377 9.66 0.65 -12.82
CA GLU A 377 9.36 1.81 -11.98
C GLU A 377 8.23 2.71 -12.53
N SER A 378 7.80 2.51 -13.77
CA SER A 378 6.64 3.20 -14.35
C SER A 378 5.30 2.63 -13.87
N ILE A 379 5.30 1.41 -13.30
CA ILE A 379 4.10 0.74 -12.83
C ILE A 379 3.85 1.06 -11.35
N GLU A 380 2.69 1.66 -11.07
CA GLU A 380 2.17 1.91 -9.73
C GLU A 380 1.41 0.67 -9.23
N LEU A 381 1.89 0.05 -8.15
CA LEU A 381 1.22 -1.06 -7.47
C LEU A 381 0.48 -0.55 -6.23
N HIS A 382 -0.70 -1.12 -5.98
CA HIS A 382 -1.53 -0.83 -4.80
C HIS A 382 -1.38 -1.95 -3.77
N LYS A 383 -1.10 -1.59 -2.51
CA LYS A 383 -0.97 -2.52 -1.39
C LYS A 383 -1.81 -2.08 -0.21
N ILE A 384 -2.42 -3.03 0.48
CA ILE A 384 -3.28 -2.77 1.64
C ILE A 384 -2.42 -2.40 2.86
N ILE A 385 -2.85 -1.41 3.64
CA ILE A 385 -2.05 -0.81 4.72
C ILE A 385 -1.80 -1.74 5.91
N CYS A 386 -2.76 -2.59 6.29
CA CYS A 386 -2.63 -3.57 7.38
C CYS A 386 -3.72 -4.66 7.29
N PRO A 387 -3.63 -5.78 8.06
CA PRO A 387 -4.63 -6.85 8.04
C PRO A 387 -6.07 -6.39 8.33
N SER A 388 -6.26 -5.48 9.29
CA SER A 388 -7.59 -4.94 9.59
C SER A 388 -8.21 -4.20 8.40
N ALA A 389 -7.40 -3.47 7.63
CA ALA A 389 -7.85 -2.85 6.39
C ALA A 389 -8.12 -3.88 5.28
N LYS A 390 -7.36 -4.98 5.23
CA LYS A 390 -7.60 -6.07 4.27
C LYS A 390 -8.98 -6.67 4.46
N GLU A 391 -9.31 -7.04 5.70
CA GLU A 391 -10.62 -7.60 6.03
C GLU A 391 -11.75 -6.61 5.75
N ALA A 392 -11.56 -5.33 6.10
CA ALA A 392 -12.53 -4.28 5.81
C ALA A 392 -12.79 -4.07 4.32
N LEU A 393 -11.72 -4.01 3.51
CA LEU A 393 -11.82 -3.85 2.06
C LEU A 393 -12.39 -5.09 1.38
N LEU A 394 -12.08 -6.28 1.89
CA LEU A 394 -12.64 -7.53 1.40
C LEU A 394 -14.14 -7.60 1.71
N ASP A 395 -14.57 -7.19 2.91
CA ASP A 395 -15.98 -7.08 3.24
C ASP A 395 -16.72 -6.07 2.36
N LEU A 396 -16.10 -4.93 2.06
CA LEU A 396 -16.66 -3.97 1.11
C LEU A 396 -16.79 -4.62 -0.29
N TYR A 397 -15.72 -5.21 -0.81
CA TYR A 397 -15.69 -5.85 -2.12
C TYR A 397 -16.73 -6.97 -2.26
N LYS A 398 -16.89 -7.80 -1.22
CA LYS A 398 -17.98 -8.78 -1.15
C LYS A 398 -19.31 -8.06 -1.37
N ASN A 399 -19.60 -7.01 -0.61
CA ASN A 399 -20.91 -6.36 -0.68
C ASN A 399 -21.13 -5.46 -1.91
N CYS A 400 -20.11 -5.22 -2.74
CA CYS A 400 -20.28 -4.47 -3.98
C CYS A 400 -21.22 -5.24 -4.96
N PRO A 401 -22.20 -4.56 -5.59
CA PRO A 401 -22.96 -5.13 -6.69
C PRO A 401 -22.05 -5.47 -7.86
N LEU A 402 -22.44 -6.47 -8.67
CA LEU A 402 -21.75 -6.74 -9.93
C LEU A 402 -22.02 -5.63 -10.95
N PRO A 403 -21.04 -5.27 -11.80
CA PRO A 403 -21.27 -4.34 -12.89
C PRO A 403 -22.36 -4.85 -13.83
N GLU A 404 -23.13 -3.94 -14.42
CA GLU A 404 -24.20 -4.30 -15.36
C GLU A 404 -23.66 -5.12 -16.55
N ALA A 405 -22.46 -4.79 -17.04
CA ALA A 405 -21.79 -5.55 -18.08
C ALA A 405 -21.55 -7.03 -17.68
N TYR A 406 -21.26 -7.29 -16.40
CA TYR A 406 -21.08 -8.64 -15.89
C TYR A 406 -22.42 -9.37 -15.80
N LEU A 407 -23.46 -8.70 -15.31
CA LEU A 407 -24.82 -9.27 -15.24
C LEU A 407 -25.36 -9.61 -16.63
N ASN A 408 -25.17 -8.70 -17.61
CA ASN A 408 -25.54 -8.94 -19.00
C ASN A 408 -24.77 -10.11 -19.60
N SER A 409 -23.48 -10.24 -19.27
CA SER A 409 -22.66 -11.32 -19.80
C SER A 409 -22.99 -12.67 -19.16
N LEU A 410 -23.29 -12.67 -17.85
CA LEU A 410 -23.80 -13.83 -17.12
C LEU A 410 -25.17 -14.28 -17.67
N ALA A 411 -26.07 -13.34 -17.98
CA ALA A 411 -27.38 -13.66 -18.55
C ALA A 411 -27.31 -14.28 -19.96
N ARG A 412 -26.24 -13.97 -20.71
CA ARG A 412 -25.97 -14.50 -22.05
C ARG A 412 -24.99 -15.68 -22.04
N ASP A 413 -24.55 -16.11 -20.87
CA ASP A 413 -23.55 -17.16 -20.68
C ASP A 413 -22.26 -16.95 -21.49
N ASN A 414 -21.78 -15.70 -21.55
CA ASN A 414 -20.63 -15.30 -22.37
C ASN A 414 -19.60 -14.48 -21.58
N LEU A 415 -19.43 -14.78 -20.29
CA LEU A 415 -18.38 -14.19 -19.46
C LEU A 415 -17.00 -14.47 -20.06
N ASP A 416 -16.16 -13.44 -20.10
CA ASP A 416 -14.74 -13.66 -20.36
C ASP A 416 -14.03 -14.27 -19.14
N GLY A 417 -12.79 -14.73 -19.33
CA GLY A 417 -12.03 -15.41 -18.26
C GLY A 417 -11.70 -14.51 -17.06
N ALA A 418 -11.59 -13.20 -17.23
CA ALA A 418 -11.33 -12.26 -16.13
C ALA A 418 -12.61 -11.92 -15.37
N GLN A 419 -13.73 -11.79 -16.08
CA GLN A 419 -15.06 -11.62 -15.50
C GLN A 419 -15.48 -12.84 -14.70
N PHE A 420 -15.31 -14.05 -15.26
CA PHE A 420 -15.67 -15.29 -14.58
C PHE A 420 -14.93 -15.47 -13.26
N GLU A 421 -13.60 -15.28 -13.28
CA GLU A 421 -12.78 -15.38 -12.07
C GLU A 421 -13.14 -14.33 -11.00
N ASP A 422 -13.38 -13.09 -11.41
CA ASP A 422 -13.82 -12.00 -10.52
C ASP A 422 -15.13 -12.36 -9.82
N ILE A 423 -16.14 -12.78 -10.58
CA ILE A 423 -17.44 -13.15 -10.01
C ILE A 423 -17.30 -14.39 -9.12
N LEU A 424 -16.59 -15.42 -9.57
CA LEU A 424 -16.35 -16.64 -8.80
C LEU A 424 -15.70 -16.30 -7.45
N PHE A 425 -14.62 -15.50 -7.48
CA PHE A 425 -13.92 -15.08 -6.27
C PHE A 425 -14.84 -14.29 -5.32
N GLN A 426 -15.58 -13.31 -5.84
CA GLN A 426 -16.51 -12.53 -5.02
C GLN A 426 -17.53 -13.44 -4.32
N GLN A 427 -18.05 -14.45 -5.00
CA GLN A 427 -19.04 -15.37 -4.43
C GLN A 427 -18.43 -16.35 -3.42
N LEU A 428 -17.22 -16.87 -3.67
CA LEU A 428 -16.48 -17.67 -2.69
C LEU A 428 -16.25 -16.88 -1.39
N MET A 429 -16.00 -15.57 -1.51
CA MET A 429 -15.82 -14.69 -0.37
C MET A 429 -17.13 -14.36 0.37
N LYS A 430 -18.27 -14.34 -0.34
CA LYS A 430 -19.61 -14.10 0.23
C LYS A 430 -20.18 -15.31 0.95
N LEU A 431 -19.87 -16.51 0.47
CA LEU A 431 -20.46 -17.76 0.91
C LEU A 431 -19.43 -18.52 1.78
N PRO A 432 -19.39 -18.27 3.09
CA PRO A 432 -18.37 -18.85 3.97
C PRO A 432 -18.44 -20.38 4.03
N LYS A 433 -19.63 -20.95 3.80
CA LYS A 433 -19.84 -22.39 3.69
C LYS A 433 -20.62 -22.70 2.42
N LEU A 434 -20.05 -23.54 1.59
CA LEU A 434 -20.61 -23.89 0.29
C LEU A 434 -20.42 -25.38 0.03
N VAL A 435 -21.47 -26.05 -0.41
CA VAL A 435 -21.40 -27.44 -0.90
C VAL A 435 -21.67 -27.41 -2.40
N LEU A 436 -20.66 -27.81 -3.18
CA LEU A 436 -20.72 -27.90 -4.63
C LEU A 436 -20.73 -29.37 -5.05
N LYS A 437 -21.62 -29.70 -5.98
CA LYS A 437 -21.54 -30.99 -6.66
C LYS A 437 -20.35 -31.02 -7.61
N THR A 438 -19.53 -32.05 -7.47
CA THR A 438 -18.40 -32.32 -8.33
C THR A 438 -18.63 -33.63 -9.07
N THR A 439 -17.95 -33.78 -10.20
CA THR A 439 -17.92 -34.98 -11.04
C THR A 439 -16.47 -35.27 -11.41
N ASP A 440 -16.19 -36.38 -12.08
CA ASP A 440 -14.95 -36.49 -12.87
C ASP A 440 -15.04 -35.65 -14.16
N ILE A 441 -13.93 -35.54 -14.90
CA ILE A 441 -13.88 -34.80 -16.17
C ILE A 441 -14.67 -35.47 -17.33
N ALA A 442 -15.44 -36.54 -17.07
CA ALA A 442 -16.44 -37.10 -17.99
C ALA A 442 -17.89 -36.85 -17.51
N GLY A 443 -18.09 -36.06 -16.45
CA GLY A 443 -19.40 -35.74 -15.91
C GLY A 443 -20.04 -36.91 -15.15
N LYS A 444 -19.25 -37.85 -14.64
CA LYS A 444 -19.70 -39.00 -13.84
C LYS A 444 -19.16 -38.93 -12.42
N ASN A 445 -19.47 -39.94 -11.60
CA ASN A 445 -18.95 -40.09 -10.24
C ASN A 445 -19.22 -38.84 -9.38
N GLU A 446 -20.50 -38.52 -9.19
CA GLU A 446 -20.90 -37.37 -8.38
C GLU A 446 -20.34 -37.46 -6.94
N PHE A 447 -19.77 -36.35 -6.48
CA PHE A 447 -19.22 -36.20 -5.14
C PHE A 447 -19.50 -34.78 -4.62
N ASP A 448 -19.98 -34.67 -3.38
CA ASP A 448 -20.23 -33.38 -2.74
C ASP A 448 -18.93 -32.81 -2.14
N LEU A 449 -18.47 -31.67 -2.67
CA LEU A 449 -17.33 -30.93 -2.16
C LEU A 449 -17.80 -29.83 -1.21
N SER A 450 -17.48 -29.99 0.07
CA SER A 450 -17.69 -28.96 1.08
C SER A 450 -16.51 -27.99 1.14
N LEU A 451 -16.79 -26.70 1.02
CA LEU A 451 -15.85 -25.60 1.18
C LEU A 451 -16.25 -24.80 2.42
N ASP A 452 -15.35 -24.72 3.41
CA ASP A 452 -15.49 -23.87 4.60
C ASP A 452 -14.38 -22.81 4.54
N ILE A 453 -14.72 -21.64 3.99
CA ILE A 453 -13.79 -20.54 3.74
C ILE A 453 -13.98 -19.49 4.84
N LYS A 454 -12.99 -19.36 5.71
CA LYS A 454 -13.01 -18.40 6.84
C LYS A 454 -12.19 -17.14 6.59
N GLY A 455 -11.33 -17.15 5.58
CA GLY A 455 -10.50 -16.00 5.25
C GLY A 455 -9.94 -16.05 3.84
N PHE A 456 -9.20 -15.00 3.51
CA PHE A 456 -8.49 -14.89 2.24
C PHE A 456 -7.11 -14.30 2.43
N ASP A 457 -6.14 -14.83 1.69
CA ASP A 457 -4.81 -14.25 1.61
C ASP A 457 -4.18 -14.38 0.23
N LEU A 458 -3.19 -13.53 -0.02
CA LEU A 458 -2.28 -13.68 -1.15
C LEU A 458 -1.09 -14.51 -0.69
N LEU A 459 -0.74 -15.54 -1.46
CA LEU A 459 0.44 -16.34 -1.16
C LEU A 459 1.68 -15.42 -1.17
N LYS A 460 2.49 -15.51 -0.11
CA LYS A 460 3.79 -14.82 0.00
C LYS A 460 4.90 -15.86 -0.09
N LYS A 461 6.04 -15.51 -0.66
CA LYS A 461 7.19 -16.44 -0.84
C LYS A 461 7.85 -16.82 0.50
N SER A 462 7.62 -16.03 1.55
CA SER A 462 8.09 -16.27 2.91
C SER A 462 7.23 -17.29 3.66
N SER A 463 7.86 -18.04 4.56
CA SER A 463 7.27 -19.07 5.44
C SER A 463 6.27 -18.50 6.46
N ILE A 464 5.09 -18.11 6.00
CA ILE A 464 3.95 -17.84 6.89
C ILE A 464 3.06 -19.07 6.83
N SER A 465 2.84 -19.76 7.95
CA SER A 465 1.80 -20.78 7.99
C SER A 465 0.45 -20.09 7.89
N TYR A 466 -0.32 -20.46 6.88
CA TYR A 466 -1.72 -20.10 6.67
C TYR A 466 -2.61 -21.19 7.28
N ASP A 467 -3.80 -20.80 7.71
CA ASP A 467 -4.79 -21.75 8.21
C ASP A 467 -5.42 -22.52 7.04
N LYS A 468 -5.79 -23.79 7.28
CA LYS A 468 -6.36 -24.66 6.23
C LYS A 468 -7.69 -24.17 5.65
N ASP A 469 -8.37 -23.28 6.34
CA ASP A 469 -9.67 -22.69 5.99
C ASP A 469 -9.54 -21.28 5.37
N VAL A 470 -8.31 -20.83 5.08
CA VAL A 470 -8.04 -19.60 4.33
C VAL A 470 -7.89 -19.93 2.85
N LEU A 471 -8.66 -19.25 1.99
CA LEU A 471 -8.48 -19.32 0.54
C LEU A 471 -7.25 -18.50 0.16
N VAL A 472 -6.27 -19.13 -0.48
CA VAL A 472 -5.01 -18.50 -0.86
C VAL A 472 -4.93 -18.32 -2.36
N ARG A 473 -4.66 -17.09 -2.83
CA ARG A 473 -4.38 -16.78 -4.24
C ARG A 473 -2.92 -17.14 -4.58
N CYS A 474 -2.73 -17.92 -5.64
CA CYS A 474 -1.40 -18.31 -6.13
C CYS A 474 -0.62 -17.13 -6.77
N TYR A 475 0.72 -17.24 -6.86
CA TYR A 475 1.57 -16.17 -7.42
C TYR A 475 1.29 -15.87 -8.90
N VAL A 476 1.37 -14.59 -9.25
CA VAL A 476 1.43 -14.13 -10.65
C VAL A 476 2.73 -14.66 -11.29
N GLY A 477 2.60 -15.39 -12.40
CA GLY A 477 3.73 -15.97 -13.15
C GLY A 477 3.88 -17.50 -13.04
N TYR A 478 3.04 -18.16 -12.24
CA TYR A 478 2.99 -19.62 -12.11
C TYR A 478 1.58 -20.14 -12.46
N PRO A 479 1.19 -20.15 -13.74
CA PRO A 479 -0.20 -19.96 -14.20
C PRO A 479 -1.09 -21.23 -14.19
N ARG A 480 -0.86 -22.18 -13.28
CA ARG A 480 -1.57 -23.48 -13.30
C ARG A 480 -2.71 -23.59 -12.31
N TYR A 481 -2.55 -22.96 -11.15
CA TYR A 481 -3.60 -22.91 -10.13
C TYR A 481 -3.90 -21.46 -9.80
N ASP A 482 -5.19 -21.18 -9.66
CA ASP A 482 -5.71 -19.87 -9.33
C ASP A 482 -5.86 -19.73 -7.81
N PHE A 483 -6.26 -20.79 -7.11
CA PHE A 483 -6.50 -20.77 -5.67
C PHE A 483 -6.09 -22.07 -4.97
N ILE A 484 -5.85 -21.97 -3.66
CA ILE A 484 -5.58 -23.09 -2.74
C ILE A 484 -6.48 -22.94 -1.51
N LEU A 485 -7.10 -24.02 -1.06
CA LEU A 485 -7.81 -24.09 0.22
C LEU A 485 -7.42 -25.40 0.93
N GLY A 486 -6.61 -25.31 1.99
CA GLY A 486 -5.99 -26.50 2.57
C GLY A 486 -5.14 -27.24 1.52
N TYR A 487 -5.38 -28.53 1.31
CA TYR A 487 -4.73 -29.31 0.25
C TYR A 487 -5.55 -29.41 -1.05
N MET A 488 -6.54 -28.53 -1.23
CA MET A 488 -7.34 -28.43 -2.45
C MET A 488 -6.77 -27.37 -3.38
N PHE A 489 -6.45 -27.75 -4.62
CA PHE A 489 -5.88 -26.87 -5.65
C PHE A 489 -6.92 -26.62 -6.75
N PHE A 490 -7.22 -25.36 -7.02
CA PHE A 490 -8.24 -24.95 -7.97
C PHE A 490 -7.63 -24.37 -9.24
N GLN A 491 -8.04 -24.91 -10.39
CA GLN A 491 -7.78 -24.35 -11.70
C GLN A 491 -9.10 -23.87 -12.30
N VAL A 492 -9.14 -22.60 -12.73
CA VAL A 492 -10.36 -21.88 -13.11
C VAL A 492 -10.23 -21.39 -14.55
N SER A 493 -11.17 -21.77 -15.40
CA SER A 493 -11.12 -21.40 -16.81
C SER A 493 -12.49 -21.46 -17.48
N ILE A 494 -12.72 -20.58 -18.47
CA ILE A 494 -13.91 -20.62 -19.33
C ILE A 494 -13.79 -21.63 -20.47
N SER A 495 -12.63 -22.26 -20.65
CA SER A 495 -12.47 -23.37 -21.62
C SER A 495 -12.80 -24.71 -20.95
N ASP A 496 -13.02 -25.76 -21.73
CA ASP A 496 -13.07 -27.11 -21.19
C ASP A 496 -11.69 -27.58 -20.70
N PHE A 497 -11.66 -28.62 -19.85
CA PHE A 497 -10.42 -29.12 -19.25
C PHE A 497 -9.37 -29.51 -20.29
N VAL A 498 -9.77 -30.16 -21.39
CA VAL A 498 -8.82 -30.68 -22.38
C VAL A 498 -8.18 -29.55 -23.17
N THR A 499 -8.98 -28.55 -23.54
CA THR A 499 -8.49 -27.34 -24.19
C THR A 499 -7.56 -26.55 -23.27
N HIS A 500 -7.97 -26.38 -22.01
CA HIS A 500 -7.21 -25.60 -21.04
C HIS A 500 -5.92 -26.29 -20.55
N ASN A 501 -5.94 -27.61 -20.37
CA ASN A 501 -4.79 -28.41 -19.90
C ASN A 501 -3.75 -28.63 -21.02
N THR A 502 -3.31 -27.53 -21.63
CA THR A 502 -2.29 -27.49 -22.69
C THR A 502 -1.29 -26.38 -22.42
N GLY A 503 -0.09 -26.48 -23.01
CA GLY A 503 0.96 -25.48 -22.83
C GLY A 503 1.31 -25.23 -21.35
N TYR A 504 1.34 -23.96 -20.95
CA TYR A 504 1.72 -23.56 -19.59
C TYR A 504 0.70 -23.96 -18.51
N ALA A 505 -0.56 -24.19 -18.88
CA ALA A 505 -1.65 -24.57 -17.98
C ALA A 505 -1.77 -26.09 -17.77
N ASN A 506 -0.90 -26.90 -18.40
CA ASN A 506 -0.87 -28.34 -18.16
C ASN A 506 -0.50 -28.66 -16.71
N ILE A 507 -1.40 -29.36 -16.01
CA ILE A 507 -1.24 -29.80 -14.62
C ILE A 507 0.03 -30.60 -14.42
N ASP A 508 0.45 -31.46 -15.35
CA ASP A 508 1.67 -32.27 -15.19
C ASP A 508 2.89 -31.42 -14.85
N LEU A 509 2.94 -30.20 -15.41
CA LEU A 509 4.06 -29.30 -15.21
C LEU A 509 4.13 -28.77 -13.77
N SER A 510 3.02 -28.74 -13.01
CA SER A 510 3.02 -28.31 -11.59
C SER A 510 3.74 -29.30 -10.68
N PHE A 511 3.86 -30.56 -11.12
CA PHE A 511 4.58 -31.64 -10.44
C PHE A 511 5.98 -31.87 -11.01
N ASN A 512 6.12 -31.75 -12.34
CA ASN A 512 7.33 -32.16 -13.05
C ASN A 512 8.36 -31.03 -13.23
N GLN A 513 7.92 -29.77 -13.36
CA GLN A 513 8.84 -28.66 -13.52
C GLN A 513 9.40 -28.26 -12.16
N ARG A 514 10.73 -28.35 -12.03
CA ARG A 514 11.46 -27.99 -10.82
C ARG A 514 12.11 -26.62 -10.97
N ASP A 515 12.13 -25.87 -9.88
CA ASP A 515 12.88 -24.62 -9.78
C ASP A 515 14.37 -24.87 -9.46
N SER A 516 15.12 -23.79 -9.20
CA SER A 516 16.55 -23.86 -8.83
C SER A 516 16.80 -24.64 -7.54
N ASP A 517 15.80 -24.74 -6.67
CA ASP A 517 15.88 -25.38 -5.37
C ASP A 517 15.42 -26.85 -5.46
N GLY A 518 15.13 -27.34 -6.67
CA GLY A 518 14.70 -28.70 -6.94
C GLY A 518 13.23 -28.97 -6.58
N LYS A 519 12.46 -27.95 -6.23
CA LYS A 519 11.05 -28.08 -5.84
C LYS A 519 10.12 -27.83 -7.01
N ASN A 520 9.02 -28.57 -7.04
CA ASN A 520 7.94 -28.26 -7.96
C ASN A 520 6.98 -27.22 -7.39
N GLN A 521 6.00 -26.82 -8.21
CA GLN A 521 5.10 -25.74 -7.88
C GLN A 521 4.17 -26.08 -6.71
N ILE A 522 3.66 -27.31 -6.64
CA ILE A 522 2.80 -27.77 -5.52
C ILE A 522 3.60 -27.76 -4.22
N GLU A 523 4.82 -28.29 -4.23
CA GLU A 523 5.73 -28.31 -3.08
C GLU A 523 5.98 -26.88 -2.56
N ASN A 524 6.31 -25.96 -3.47
CA ASN A 524 6.52 -24.55 -3.13
C ASN A 524 5.28 -23.90 -2.52
N TYR A 525 4.10 -24.20 -3.08
CA TYR A 525 2.84 -23.68 -2.56
C TYR A 525 2.51 -24.24 -1.18
N LEU A 526 2.67 -25.55 -0.95
CA LEU A 526 2.35 -26.17 0.33
C LEU A 526 3.36 -25.85 1.42
N ASP A 527 4.66 -25.77 1.09
CA ASP A 527 5.69 -25.33 2.02
C ASP A 527 5.47 -23.87 2.41
N GLY A 528 5.18 -23.02 1.42
CA GLY A 528 4.84 -21.63 1.65
C GLY A 528 3.54 -21.47 2.44
N ALA A 529 2.53 -22.31 2.18
CA ALA A 529 1.21 -22.19 2.78
C ALA A 529 1.13 -22.82 4.18
N PHE A 530 1.81 -23.93 4.45
CA PHE A 530 1.59 -24.73 5.66
C PHE A 530 2.86 -25.11 6.40
N GLY A 531 4.02 -24.63 5.93
CA GLY A 531 5.34 -24.96 6.48
C GLY A 531 5.71 -26.45 6.40
N GLY A 532 6.95 -26.76 6.76
CA GLY A 532 7.49 -28.12 6.65
C GLY A 532 8.07 -28.41 5.26
N ILE A 533 8.25 -29.70 4.96
CA ILE A 533 8.76 -30.16 3.67
C ILE A 533 7.69 -31.06 3.05
N HIS A 534 7.10 -30.61 1.96
CA HIS A 534 6.18 -31.38 1.15
C HIS A 534 6.91 -32.01 -0.04
N LYS A 535 6.41 -33.18 -0.45
CA LYS A 535 6.79 -33.83 -1.71
C LYS A 535 5.53 -34.05 -2.52
N ALA A 536 5.56 -33.66 -3.79
CA ALA A 536 4.45 -33.88 -4.71
C ALA A 536 4.95 -34.59 -5.96
N GLU A 537 4.32 -35.70 -6.33
CA GLU A 537 4.73 -36.50 -7.48
C GLU A 537 3.53 -37.06 -8.24
N ILE A 538 3.74 -37.31 -9.53
CA ILE A 538 2.80 -38.05 -10.38
C ILE A 538 3.32 -39.47 -10.49
N ASN A 539 2.54 -40.42 -9.97
CA ASN A 539 2.79 -41.84 -10.14
C ASN A 539 2.04 -42.31 -11.39
N GLU A 540 2.79 -42.51 -12.48
CA GLU A 540 2.24 -43.00 -13.74
C GLU A 540 2.21 -44.52 -13.75
N THR A 541 1.04 -45.09 -14.04
CA THR A 541 0.87 -46.52 -14.27
C THR A 541 0.30 -46.75 -15.66
N THR A 542 0.77 -47.77 -16.38
CA THR A 542 0.21 -48.14 -17.67
C THR A 542 -0.75 -49.30 -17.50
N ALA A 543 -2.04 -49.05 -17.73
CA ALA A 543 -3.07 -50.09 -17.73
C ALA A 543 -3.46 -50.46 -19.17
N TYR A 544 -3.62 -51.75 -19.44
CA TYR A 544 -4.11 -52.23 -20.74
C TYR A 544 -5.63 -52.37 -20.69
N ILE A 545 -6.35 -51.39 -21.25
CA ILE A 545 -7.81 -51.41 -21.34
C ILE A 545 -8.19 -51.69 -22.79
N LYS A 546 -8.86 -52.83 -23.06
CA LYS A 546 -9.23 -53.28 -24.41
C LYS A 546 -8.03 -53.35 -25.38
N ASN A 547 -6.92 -53.95 -24.94
CA ASN A 547 -5.67 -54.11 -25.71
C ASN A 547 -5.03 -52.80 -26.21
N LYS A 548 -5.34 -51.66 -25.59
CA LYS A 548 -4.66 -50.38 -25.82
C LYS A 548 -3.99 -49.93 -24.52
N PRO A 549 -2.69 -49.57 -24.53
CA PRO A 549 -2.05 -49.00 -23.37
C PRO A 549 -2.71 -47.66 -23.06
N LYS A 550 -3.10 -47.46 -21.81
CA LYS A 550 -3.54 -46.16 -21.28
C LYS A 550 -2.67 -45.80 -20.07
N THR A 551 -2.11 -44.60 -20.11
CA THR A 551 -1.42 -44.02 -18.96
C THR A 551 -2.46 -43.54 -17.97
N HIS A 552 -2.26 -43.87 -16.70
CA HIS A 552 -3.07 -43.45 -15.57
C HIS A 552 -2.17 -42.69 -14.60
N LYS A 553 -2.52 -41.43 -14.32
CA LYS A 553 -1.74 -40.55 -13.46
C LYS A 553 -2.40 -40.45 -12.10
N LYS A 554 -1.68 -40.87 -11.08
CA LYS A 554 -2.07 -40.71 -9.67
C LYS A 554 -1.28 -39.57 -9.05
N PHE A 555 -1.96 -38.60 -8.46
CA PHE A 555 -1.32 -37.47 -7.79
C PHE A 555 -1.06 -37.83 -6.33
N VAL A 556 0.20 -37.82 -5.91
CA VAL A 556 0.59 -38.17 -4.54
C VAL A 556 1.29 -36.98 -3.91
N VAL A 557 0.79 -36.58 -2.74
CA VAL A 557 1.40 -35.54 -1.92
C VAL A 557 1.65 -36.09 -0.52
N SER A 558 2.84 -35.81 0.01
CA SER A 558 3.19 -36.12 1.39
C SER A 558 3.82 -34.92 2.09
N LYS A 559 3.64 -34.83 3.41
CA LYS A 559 4.30 -33.87 4.30
C LYS A 559 5.16 -34.63 5.29
N ASN A 560 6.48 -34.37 5.30
CA ASN A 560 7.43 -35.08 6.16
C ASN A 560 7.20 -36.61 6.12
N ASP A 561 7.12 -37.17 4.90
CA ASP A 561 6.89 -38.60 4.60
C ASP A 561 5.53 -39.18 5.03
N LYS A 562 4.57 -38.35 5.46
CA LYS A 562 3.18 -38.76 5.71
C LYS A 562 2.27 -38.34 4.56
N ALA A 563 1.46 -39.26 4.05
CA ALA A 563 0.52 -38.97 2.97
C ALA A 563 -0.49 -37.88 3.36
N CYS A 564 -0.77 -36.97 2.43
CA CYS A 564 -1.82 -35.97 2.53
C CYS A 564 -3.07 -36.49 1.83
N ASP A 565 -3.82 -37.36 2.50
CA ASP A 565 -4.98 -38.06 1.92
C ASP A 565 -6.15 -37.12 1.53
N ASP A 566 -6.13 -35.88 2.02
CA ASP A 566 -7.08 -34.82 1.69
C ASP A 566 -6.67 -33.96 0.47
N PHE A 567 -5.57 -34.29 -0.21
CA PHE A 567 -5.13 -33.60 -1.43
C PHE A 567 -6.12 -33.79 -2.58
N LYS A 568 -6.52 -32.70 -3.23
CA LYS A 568 -7.46 -32.71 -4.36
C LYS A 568 -7.06 -31.69 -5.41
N ILE A 569 -7.22 -32.08 -6.68
CA ILE A 569 -7.15 -31.15 -7.81
C ILE A 569 -8.57 -30.93 -8.32
N ILE A 570 -8.99 -29.68 -8.40
CA ILE A 570 -10.33 -29.28 -8.80
C ILE A 570 -10.24 -28.34 -9.99
N TYR A 571 -10.94 -28.70 -11.07
CA TYR A 571 -11.14 -27.89 -12.24
C TYR A 571 -12.53 -27.26 -12.22
N ILE A 572 -12.60 -25.93 -12.30
CA ILE A 572 -13.85 -25.18 -12.37
C ILE A 572 -14.01 -24.65 -13.80
N CYS A 573 -15.03 -25.16 -14.50
CA CYS A 573 -15.37 -24.72 -15.85
C CYS A 573 -16.35 -23.53 -15.80
N GLY A 574 -15.99 -22.45 -16.47
CA GLY A 574 -16.73 -21.19 -16.52
C GLY A 574 -17.59 -20.98 -17.75
N SER A 575 -17.77 -22.00 -18.59
CA SER A 575 -18.63 -21.93 -19.77
C SER A 575 -19.69 -23.04 -19.80
N PRO A 576 -20.86 -22.77 -20.42
CA PRO A 576 -21.87 -23.79 -20.63
C PRO A 576 -21.35 -24.94 -21.48
N GLY A 577 -21.79 -26.15 -21.16
CA GLY A 577 -21.48 -27.32 -21.96
C GLY A 577 -21.53 -28.60 -21.12
N LYS A 578 -21.89 -29.71 -21.77
CA LYS A 578 -21.81 -31.02 -21.13
C LYS A 578 -20.36 -31.49 -21.12
N VAL A 579 -19.85 -31.75 -19.94
CA VAL A 579 -18.53 -32.35 -19.76
C VAL A 579 -18.60 -33.82 -20.16
N ASN A 580 -17.71 -34.21 -21.07
CA ASN A 580 -17.74 -35.55 -21.65
C ASN A 580 -16.34 -36.00 -22.12
N HIS A 581 -15.29 -35.68 -21.36
CA HIS A 581 -13.92 -36.07 -21.70
C HIS A 581 -13.60 -37.50 -21.24
N ILE A 582 -14.42 -38.47 -21.66
CA ILE A 582 -14.33 -39.90 -21.27
C ILE A 582 -12.91 -40.44 -21.44
N ARG A 583 -12.23 -40.09 -22.53
CA ARG A 583 -10.86 -40.57 -22.81
C ARG A 583 -9.80 -39.98 -21.88
N LYS A 584 -10.07 -38.83 -21.28
CA LYS A 584 -9.13 -38.13 -20.40
C LYS A 584 -9.32 -38.50 -18.93
N VAL A 585 -10.50 -38.99 -18.53
CA VAL A 585 -10.70 -39.57 -17.19
C VAL A 585 -9.77 -40.76 -16.96
N ASP A 586 -9.47 -41.55 -18.00
CA ASP A 586 -8.51 -42.66 -17.86
C ASP A 586 -7.11 -42.16 -17.48
N GLU A 587 -6.71 -40.99 -18.00
CA GLU A 587 -5.42 -40.35 -17.76
C GLU A 587 -5.39 -39.56 -16.45
N TYR A 588 -6.47 -38.83 -16.16
CA TYR A 588 -6.63 -37.93 -15.01
C TYR A 588 -7.88 -38.32 -14.18
N PRO A 589 -7.86 -39.51 -13.56
CA PRO A 589 -8.99 -40.07 -12.81
C PRO A 589 -9.37 -39.25 -11.56
N GLU A 590 -8.39 -38.58 -10.95
CA GLU A 590 -8.50 -37.89 -9.65
C GLU A 590 -8.80 -36.40 -9.79
N VAL A 591 -8.90 -35.87 -11.02
CA VAL A 591 -9.27 -34.47 -11.26
C VAL A 591 -10.78 -34.33 -11.10
N LEU A 592 -11.19 -33.61 -10.06
CA LEU A 592 -12.58 -33.26 -9.82
C LEU A 592 -12.97 -32.10 -10.72
N HIS A 593 -14.19 -32.14 -11.22
CA HIS A 593 -14.76 -31.19 -12.15
C HIS A 593 -16.01 -30.53 -11.56
N ILE A 594 -16.06 -29.20 -11.57
CA ILE A 594 -17.23 -28.41 -11.21
C ILE A 594 -17.75 -27.73 -12.48
N SER A 595 -19.01 -28.01 -12.81
CA SER A 595 -19.66 -27.48 -14.01
C SER A 595 -20.12 -26.04 -13.85
N TYR A 596 -20.18 -25.32 -14.98
CA TYR A 596 -20.73 -23.97 -15.02
C TYR A 596 -22.19 -23.94 -14.52
N ASP A 597 -23.00 -24.95 -14.82
CA ASP A 597 -24.39 -25.03 -14.34
C ASP A 597 -24.48 -25.11 -12.81
N GLU A 598 -23.59 -25.89 -12.17
CA GLU A 598 -23.52 -25.97 -10.70
C GLU A 598 -23.06 -24.64 -10.10
N ILE A 599 -22.01 -24.01 -10.66
CA ILE A 599 -21.55 -22.68 -10.22
C ILE A 599 -22.68 -21.65 -10.39
N LYS A 600 -23.34 -21.64 -11.55
CA LYS A 600 -24.43 -20.69 -11.84
C LYS A 600 -25.60 -20.89 -10.88
N LEU A 601 -25.99 -22.14 -10.60
CA LEU A 601 -27.07 -22.47 -9.67
C LEU A 601 -26.74 -22.07 -8.23
N LYS A 602 -25.54 -22.41 -7.74
CA LYS A 602 -25.17 -22.28 -6.32
C LYS A 602 -24.60 -20.91 -5.96
N MET A 603 -23.94 -20.26 -6.92
CA MET A 603 -23.16 -19.04 -6.67
C MET A 603 -23.71 -17.84 -7.44
N PHE A 604 -24.28 -18.04 -8.64
CA PHE A 604 -24.76 -16.94 -9.49
C PHE A 604 -26.31 -16.83 -9.57
N GLY A 605 -27.04 -17.64 -8.81
CA GLY A 605 -28.51 -17.72 -8.84
C GLY A 605 -29.22 -16.53 -8.19
N LEU A 606 -30.44 -16.74 -7.66
CA LEU A 606 -31.36 -15.72 -7.10
C LEU A 606 -30.73 -14.70 -6.11
N SER A 607 -29.53 -14.95 -5.58
CA SER A 607 -28.75 -14.01 -4.75
C SER A 607 -28.16 -12.82 -5.52
N LEU A 608 -28.01 -12.88 -6.85
CA LEU A 608 -27.55 -11.76 -7.70
C LEU A 608 -28.69 -10.89 -8.24
N PHE A 609 -29.93 -11.41 -8.21
CA PHE A 609 -31.14 -10.71 -8.64
C PHE A 609 -32.03 -10.47 -7.42
N SER A 610 -31.63 -9.56 -6.53
CA SER A 610 -32.58 -9.04 -5.55
C SER A 610 -33.73 -8.40 -6.33
N SER A 611 -34.94 -8.96 -6.19
CA SER A 611 -36.17 -8.34 -6.66
C SER A 611 -36.23 -6.89 -6.18
N LYS A 612 -36.55 -5.99 -7.12
CA LYS A 612 -36.75 -4.55 -6.90
C LYS A 612 -37.56 -4.22 -5.65
#